data_AF-A0A9X2G896-F1
#
_entry.id   AF-A0A9X2G896-F1
#
_cell.length_a   1.000
_cell.length_b   1.000
_cell.length_c   1.000
_cell.angle_alpha   90.00
_cell.angle_beta   90.00
_cell.angle_gamma   90.00
#
_symmetry.space_group_name_H-M   'P 1'
#
loop_
_entity.id
_entity.type
_entity.pdbx_description
1 polymer ?
#
loop_
_entity_poly.entity_id
_entity_poly.type
_entity_poly.pdbx_seq_one_letter_code
_entity_poly.pdbx_strand_id
1 'polypeptide(L)'
;MLLADLHAALRGGVAPSATERQADCYEHYLTHICMLPATIVRGSAFQRSPTYQLQLAGLLDDSTGTNAGSDPHTRAAAMNVLDPRFLGIDAVVVDQTALLPGSVGGHQSSGRPTPIYAPPLYSTTGRPLRESTPDTRITIHDSHHELVRRIKQMYAPPGDHTLAQGSVNAVLEYFRWSVFPWVDDAVPVHLTGGGYGFFTSYEDLEAAYAAGRIQPSDAKTALLLMVSARLQTIQAHLPGP
;
A
#
# COMPACT_ATOMS: atom_id res chain seq x y z
N MET A 1 7.45 -8.27 -9.54
CA MET A 1 7.10 -6.94 -9.01
C MET A 1 7.89 -5.88 -9.77
N LEU A 2 7.24 -4.85 -10.30
CA LEU A 2 7.91 -3.73 -10.96
C LEU A 2 8.09 -2.57 -9.96
N LEU A 3 9.32 -2.14 -9.72
CA LEU A 3 9.64 -0.90 -9.02
C LEU A 3 9.73 0.24 -10.04
N ALA A 4 8.69 1.06 -10.08
CA ALA A 4 8.49 2.14 -11.05
C ALA A 4 9.32 3.41 -10.75
N ASP A 5 10.62 3.26 -10.49
CA ASP A 5 11.56 4.33 -10.13
C ASP A 5 11.64 5.46 -11.16
N LEU A 6 11.65 5.15 -12.47
CA LEU A 6 11.65 6.17 -13.52
C LEU A 6 10.33 6.95 -13.57
N HIS A 7 9.19 6.30 -13.31
CA HIS A 7 7.91 7.01 -13.23
C HIS A 7 7.90 8.00 -12.05
N ALA A 8 8.43 7.59 -10.90
CA ALA A 8 8.58 8.47 -9.75
C ALA A 8 9.47 9.67 -10.08
N ALA A 9 10.59 9.43 -10.78
CA ALA A 9 11.47 10.51 -11.22
C ALA A 9 10.80 11.49 -12.21
N LEU A 10 9.89 11.00 -13.07
CA LEU A 10 9.16 11.85 -14.03
C LEU A 10 8.13 12.77 -13.35
N ARG A 11 7.51 12.35 -12.24
CA ARG A 11 6.50 13.16 -11.52
C ARG A 11 7.09 14.42 -10.86
N GLY A 12 8.42 14.52 -10.76
CA GLY A 12 9.11 15.64 -10.14
C GLY A 12 8.92 15.70 -8.62
N GLY A 13 9.59 16.67 -7.98
CA GLY A 13 9.44 16.95 -6.54
C GLY A 13 10.47 16.29 -5.61
N VAL A 14 11.23 15.30 -6.08
CA VAL A 14 12.30 14.63 -5.31
C VAL A 14 13.55 14.50 -6.18
N ALA A 15 14.73 14.64 -5.59
CA ALA A 15 16.00 14.48 -6.31
C ALA A 15 16.14 13.05 -6.88
N PRO A 16 16.77 12.86 -8.06
CA PRO A 16 16.96 11.52 -8.65
C PRO A 16 17.64 10.54 -7.69
N SER A 17 18.67 10.98 -6.98
CA SER A 17 19.39 10.15 -6.00
C SER A 17 18.53 9.73 -4.80
N ALA A 18 17.52 10.52 -4.44
CA ALA A 18 16.57 10.16 -3.38
C ALA A 18 15.52 9.14 -3.88
N THR A 19 15.13 9.23 -5.15
CA THR A 19 14.26 8.22 -5.79
C THR A 19 14.98 6.87 -5.91
N GLU A 20 16.27 6.88 -6.25
CA GLU A 20 17.12 5.68 -6.27
C GLU A 20 17.25 5.06 -4.89
N ARG A 21 17.60 5.85 -3.86
CA ARG A 21 17.67 5.35 -2.47
C ARG A 21 16.33 4.76 -1.99
N GLN A 22 15.21 5.37 -2.37
CA GLN A 22 13.89 4.84 -2.03
C GLN A 22 13.62 3.51 -2.73
N ALA A 23 14.03 3.36 -4.00
CA ALA A 23 13.93 2.09 -4.72
C ALA A 23 14.81 1.01 -4.08
N ASP A 24 16.04 1.34 -3.66
CA ASP A 24 16.94 0.44 -2.92
C ASP A 24 16.30 -0.05 -1.62
N CYS A 25 15.71 0.88 -0.85
CA CYS A 25 15.00 0.58 0.39
C CYS A 25 13.82 -0.39 0.15
N TYR A 26 12.99 -0.13 -0.86
CA TYR A 26 11.87 -1.02 -1.18
C TYR A 26 12.29 -2.37 -1.72
N GLU A 27 13.30 -2.44 -2.57
CA GLU A 27 13.85 -3.70 -3.03
C GLU A 27 14.33 -4.54 -1.85
N HIS A 28 15.14 -3.95 -0.96
CA HIS A 28 15.63 -4.63 0.24
C HIS A 28 14.49 -5.11 1.15
N TYR A 29 13.49 -4.26 1.39
CA TYR A 29 12.32 -4.61 2.18
C TYR A 29 11.59 -5.82 1.59
N LEU A 30 11.35 -5.83 0.29
CA LEU A 30 10.59 -6.87 -0.38
C LEU A 30 11.35 -8.20 -0.47
N THR A 31 12.66 -8.17 -0.72
CA THR A 31 13.48 -9.38 -0.87
C THR A 31 13.90 -9.98 0.47
N HIS A 32 14.35 -9.17 1.43
CA HIS A 32 14.99 -9.67 2.65
C HIS A 32 14.05 -9.69 3.85
N ILE A 33 13.08 -8.78 3.92
CA ILE A 33 12.18 -8.67 5.08
C ILE A 33 10.86 -9.38 4.80
N CYS A 34 10.26 -9.13 3.63
CA CYS A 34 9.05 -9.84 3.21
C CYS A 34 9.34 -11.21 2.61
N MET A 35 10.58 -11.50 2.22
CA MET A 35 10.98 -12.73 1.52
C MET A 35 10.05 -13.04 0.34
N LEU A 36 9.65 -12.00 -0.40
CA LEU A 36 8.66 -12.14 -1.46
C LEU A 36 9.24 -13.07 -2.55
N PRO A 37 8.59 -14.21 -2.85
CA PRO A 37 9.07 -15.16 -3.86
C PRO A 37 8.72 -14.66 -5.27
N ALA A 38 9.22 -13.48 -5.64
CA ALA A 38 8.94 -12.84 -6.92
C ALA A 38 10.19 -12.17 -7.48
N THR A 39 10.34 -12.19 -8.80
CA THR A 39 11.35 -11.39 -9.48
C THR A 39 11.00 -9.91 -9.33
N ILE A 40 11.91 -9.15 -8.75
CA ILE A 40 11.81 -7.70 -8.65
C ILE A 40 12.59 -7.09 -9.82
N VAL A 41 11.95 -6.18 -10.56
CA VAL A 41 12.54 -5.49 -11.71
C VAL A 41 12.37 -3.99 -11.51
N ARG A 42 13.42 -3.22 -11.73
CA ARG A 42 13.34 -1.74 -11.74
C ARG A 42 12.95 -1.23 -13.12
N GLY A 43 12.15 -0.17 -13.18
CA GLY A 43 11.79 0.49 -14.44
C GLY A 43 13.03 0.99 -15.18
N SER A 44 13.96 1.61 -14.46
CA SER A 44 15.24 2.10 -14.98
C SER A 44 16.09 1.03 -15.70
N ALA A 45 15.90 -0.26 -15.39
CA ALA A 45 16.65 -1.35 -16.00
C ALA A 45 16.32 -1.60 -17.49
N PHE A 46 15.12 -1.26 -17.95
CA PHE A 46 14.69 -1.54 -19.33
C PHE A 46 14.09 -0.33 -20.05
N GLN A 47 13.50 0.62 -19.31
CA GLN A 47 12.76 1.73 -19.90
C GLN A 47 13.67 2.72 -20.65
N ARG A 48 14.99 2.69 -20.44
CA ARG A 48 15.95 3.50 -21.21
C ARG A 48 16.43 2.83 -22.51
N SER A 49 16.02 1.59 -22.78
CA SER A 49 16.44 0.88 -23.99
C SER A 49 15.88 1.55 -25.26
N PRO A 50 16.62 1.52 -26.39
CA PRO A 50 16.14 2.07 -27.66
C PRO A 50 14.80 1.47 -28.11
N THR A 51 14.65 0.16 -27.95
CA THR A 51 13.41 -0.55 -28.30
C THR A 51 12.22 -0.05 -27.50
N TYR A 52 12.37 0.11 -26.19
CA TYR A 52 11.31 0.64 -25.34
C TYR A 52 10.96 2.09 -25.71
N GLN A 53 11.97 2.93 -25.93
CA GLN A 53 11.76 4.34 -26.29
C GLN A 53 11.04 4.50 -27.64
N LEU A 54 11.32 3.66 -28.63
CA LEU A 54 10.62 3.65 -29.92
C LEU A 54 9.14 3.25 -29.76
N GLN A 55 8.86 2.20 -28.97
CA GLN A 55 7.48 1.78 -28.70
C GLN A 55 6.70 2.85 -27.91
N LEU A 56 7.36 3.50 -26.94
CA LEU A 56 6.77 4.59 -26.17
C LEU A 56 6.47 5.80 -27.06
N ALA A 57 7.37 6.17 -27.98
CA ALA A 57 7.13 7.25 -28.93
C ALA A 57 5.91 6.96 -29.82
N GLY A 58 5.81 5.75 -30.39
CA GLY A 58 4.65 5.35 -31.18
C GLY A 58 3.34 5.42 -30.38
N LEU A 59 3.35 5.00 -29.12
CA LEU A 59 2.18 5.09 -28.24
C LEU A 59 1.77 6.54 -27.94
N LEU A 60 2.74 7.45 -27.78
CA LEU A 60 2.48 8.87 -27.54
C LEU A 60 1.96 9.59 -28.79
N ASP A 61 2.48 9.24 -29.97
CA ASP A 61 2.03 9.80 -31.24
C ASP A 61 0.58 9.38 -31.57
N ASP A 62 0.20 8.14 -31.22
CA ASP A 62 -1.15 7.61 -31.42
C ASP A 62 -2.21 8.24 -30.48
N SER A 63 -1.80 8.84 -29.36
CA SER A 63 -2.71 9.18 -28.26
C SER A 63 -3.04 10.67 -28.07
N THR A 64 -2.34 11.66 -28.67
CA THR A 64 -2.81 13.06 -28.85
C THR A 64 -1.77 13.97 -29.54
N GLY A 65 -2.23 15.11 -30.09
CA GLY A 65 -1.45 16.06 -30.91
C GLY A 65 -0.18 16.67 -30.30
N THR A 66 0.59 17.34 -31.16
CA THR A 66 2.00 17.80 -31.16
C THR A 66 2.74 18.20 -29.88
N ASN A 67 2.11 18.28 -28.69
CA ASN A 67 2.74 18.67 -27.42
C ASN A 67 2.55 17.64 -26.27
N ALA A 68 1.84 16.52 -26.50
CA ALA A 68 1.53 15.54 -25.45
C ALA A 68 2.75 14.72 -24.98
N GLY A 69 3.74 14.50 -25.85
CA GLY A 69 4.94 13.71 -25.52
C GLY A 69 5.88 14.33 -24.48
N SER A 70 5.79 15.65 -24.24
CA SER A 70 6.63 16.35 -23.26
C SER A 70 6.01 16.44 -21.86
N ASP A 71 4.72 16.16 -21.71
CA ASP A 71 4.06 16.17 -20.41
C ASP A 71 4.46 14.93 -19.59
N PRO A 72 5.08 15.09 -18.39
CA PRO A 72 5.52 13.96 -17.59
C PRO A 72 4.37 13.04 -17.14
N HIS A 73 3.16 13.58 -16.94
CA HIS A 73 1.99 12.78 -16.57
C HIS A 73 1.50 11.90 -17.72
N THR A 74 1.39 12.47 -18.92
CA THR A 74 1.03 11.74 -20.15
C THR A 74 2.06 10.67 -20.46
N ARG A 75 3.36 10.99 -20.35
CA ARG A 75 4.44 10.03 -20.53
C ARG A 75 4.38 8.89 -19.51
N ALA A 76 4.17 9.20 -18.22
CA ALA A 76 4.02 8.18 -17.19
C ALA A 76 2.78 7.30 -17.39
N ALA A 77 1.66 7.86 -17.88
CA ALA A 77 0.47 7.10 -18.22
C ALA A 77 0.70 6.15 -19.40
N ALA A 78 1.41 6.59 -20.45
CA ALA A 78 1.80 5.75 -21.57
C ALA A 78 2.74 4.61 -21.12
N MET A 79 3.71 4.91 -20.27
CA MET A 79 4.60 3.90 -19.68
C MET A 79 3.85 2.85 -18.86
N ASN A 80 2.85 3.24 -18.05
CA ASN A 80 1.99 2.29 -17.31
C ASN A 80 1.22 1.31 -18.22
N VAL A 81 0.91 1.71 -19.46
CA VAL A 81 0.28 0.84 -20.46
C VAL A 81 1.30 -0.05 -21.16
N LEU A 82 2.49 0.48 -21.44
CA LEU A 82 3.54 -0.20 -22.18
C LEU A 82 4.29 -1.24 -21.34
N ASP A 83 4.58 -0.94 -20.07
CA ASP A 83 5.42 -1.77 -19.21
C ASP A 83 4.98 -3.22 -19.12
N PRO A 84 3.69 -3.53 -18.82
CA PRO A 84 3.27 -4.93 -18.74
C PRO A 84 3.40 -5.65 -20.08
N ARG A 85 3.19 -4.95 -21.20
CA ARG A 85 3.32 -5.54 -22.54
C ARG A 85 4.77 -5.80 -22.89
N PHE A 86 5.65 -4.85 -22.58
CA PHE A 86 7.08 -4.97 -22.83
C PHE A 86 7.70 -6.12 -22.02
N LEU A 87 7.25 -6.30 -20.79
CA LEU A 87 7.71 -7.35 -19.89
C LEU A 87 7.01 -8.71 -20.13
N GLY A 88 6.07 -8.80 -21.07
CA GLY A 88 5.33 -10.04 -21.35
C GLY A 88 4.46 -10.51 -20.18
N ILE A 89 3.85 -9.57 -19.45
CA ILE A 89 3.03 -9.84 -18.25
C ILE A 89 1.59 -10.16 -18.67
N ASP A 90 1.09 -11.31 -18.21
CA ASP A 90 -0.27 -11.78 -18.51
C ASP A 90 -1.35 -11.13 -17.64
N ALA A 91 -1.00 -10.68 -16.43
CA ALA A 91 -1.93 -10.08 -15.49
C ALA A 91 -1.29 -8.97 -14.63
N VAL A 92 -2.06 -7.91 -14.35
CA VAL A 92 -1.60 -6.75 -13.56
C VAL A 92 -2.51 -6.57 -12.36
N VAL A 93 -1.92 -6.40 -11.18
CA VAL A 93 -2.68 -6.06 -9.97
C VAL A 93 -3.05 -4.57 -10.01
N VAL A 94 -4.35 -4.29 -9.88
CA VAL A 94 -4.93 -2.94 -9.93
C VAL A 94 -5.64 -2.66 -8.61
N ASP A 95 -5.41 -1.48 -8.05
CA ASP A 95 -6.16 -1.01 -6.89
C ASP A 95 -7.61 -0.72 -7.28
N GLN A 96 -8.58 -1.29 -6.57
CA GLN A 96 -10.02 -1.04 -6.76
C GLN A 96 -10.40 0.44 -6.58
N THR A 97 -9.57 1.28 -5.95
CA THR A 97 -9.81 2.74 -5.96
C THR A 97 -9.87 3.32 -7.37
N ALA A 98 -9.19 2.68 -8.34
CA ALA A 98 -9.24 3.03 -9.76
C ALA A 98 -10.56 2.61 -10.46
N LEU A 99 -11.48 1.95 -9.76
CA LEU A 99 -12.84 1.64 -10.24
C LEU A 99 -13.90 2.59 -9.66
N LEU A 100 -13.52 3.52 -8.79
CA LEU A 100 -14.46 4.50 -8.24
C LEU A 100 -14.98 5.44 -9.34
N PRO A 101 -16.24 5.94 -9.23
CA PRO A 101 -16.85 6.82 -10.23
C PRO A 101 -15.95 8.01 -10.57
N GLY A 102 -15.64 8.21 -11.86
CA GLY A 102 -14.72 9.24 -12.36
C GLY A 102 -13.34 8.72 -12.79
N SER A 103 -13.04 7.44 -12.59
CA SER A 103 -11.80 6.80 -13.07
C SER A 103 -11.96 6.29 -14.51
N VAL A 104 -11.11 6.77 -15.43
CA VAL A 104 -11.13 6.38 -16.85
C VAL A 104 -10.50 5.00 -17.02
N GLY A 105 -11.27 3.99 -17.43
CA GLY A 105 -10.67 2.68 -17.69
C GLY A 105 -11.57 1.53 -18.13
N GLY A 106 -12.75 1.80 -18.70
CA GLY A 106 -13.61 0.76 -19.25
C GLY A 106 -13.36 0.53 -20.73
N HIS A 107 -12.33 -0.24 -21.10
CA HIS A 107 -12.29 -0.87 -22.43
C HIS A 107 -11.40 -2.12 -22.44
N GLN A 108 -12.04 -3.28 -22.57
CA GLN A 108 -11.37 -4.53 -22.87
C GLN A 108 -10.92 -4.50 -24.34
N SER A 109 -9.62 -4.55 -24.59
CA SER A 109 -9.06 -4.84 -25.90
C SER A 109 -8.13 -6.04 -25.82
N SER A 110 -8.21 -6.92 -26.82
CA SER A 110 -7.31 -8.08 -26.96
C SER A 110 -5.86 -7.60 -26.94
N GLY A 111 -5.03 -8.18 -26.07
CA GLY A 111 -3.61 -7.81 -25.91
C GLY A 111 -3.32 -6.80 -24.78
N ARG A 112 -4.23 -6.62 -23.83
CA ARG A 112 -3.92 -6.01 -22.52
C ARG A 112 -3.83 -7.11 -21.45
N PRO A 113 -2.92 -7.00 -20.47
CA PRO A 113 -2.88 -7.91 -19.34
C PRO A 113 -4.22 -7.95 -18.60
N THR A 114 -4.55 -9.11 -18.05
CA THR A 114 -5.76 -9.32 -17.23
C THR A 114 -5.65 -8.52 -15.94
N PRO A 115 -6.62 -7.64 -15.61
CA PRO A 115 -6.59 -6.92 -14.34
C PRO A 115 -6.99 -7.86 -13.18
N ILE A 116 -6.19 -7.86 -12.11
CA ILE A 116 -6.49 -8.50 -10.83
C ILE A 116 -6.76 -7.39 -9.81
N TYR A 117 -7.99 -7.33 -9.31
CA TYR A 117 -8.42 -6.23 -8.44
C TYR A 117 -8.12 -6.51 -6.97
N ALA A 118 -7.21 -5.74 -6.38
CA ALA A 118 -6.92 -5.80 -4.95
C ALA A 118 -7.98 -5.03 -4.14
N PRO A 119 -8.39 -5.52 -2.95
CA PRO A 119 -9.28 -4.79 -2.07
C PRO A 119 -8.74 -3.38 -1.74
N PRO A 120 -9.62 -2.38 -1.55
CA PRO A 120 -9.18 -1.04 -1.19
C PRO A 120 -8.51 -1.06 0.19
N LEU A 121 -7.40 -0.34 0.31
CA LEU A 121 -6.76 -0.09 1.60
C LEU A 121 -7.41 1.10 2.30
N TYR A 122 -7.43 1.06 3.63
CA TYR A 122 -8.01 2.11 4.46
C TYR A 122 -6.94 2.84 5.27
N SER A 123 -7.13 4.14 5.45
CA SER A 123 -6.28 5.01 6.26
C SER A 123 -6.63 4.91 7.75
N THR A 124 -5.86 5.58 8.60
CA THR A 124 -6.13 5.67 10.04
C THR A 124 -7.50 6.28 10.35
N THR A 125 -8.10 7.03 9.42
CA THR A 125 -9.43 7.62 9.58
C THR A 125 -10.57 6.68 9.18
N GLY A 126 -10.26 5.44 8.78
CA GLY A 126 -11.24 4.46 8.33
C GLY A 126 -11.80 4.77 6.93
N ARG A 127 -11.21 5.72 6.21
CA ARG A 127 -11.58 6.08 4.83
C ARG A 127 -10.62 5.42 3.83
N PRO A 128 -11.01 5.23 2.56
CA PRO A 128 -10.11 4.73 1.53
C PRO A 128 -8.83 5.56 1.48
N LEU A 129 -7.69 4.87 1.41
CA LEU A 129 -6.37 5.48 1.39
C LEU A 129 -6.19 6.33 0.11
N ARG A 130 -5.61 7.52 0.25
CA ARG A 130 -5.36 8.43 -0.86
C ARG A 130 -3.94 8.97 -0.81
N GLU A 131 -3.36 9.21 -1.98
CA GLU A 131 -2.01 9.79 -2.11
C GLU A 131 -1.91 11.17 -1.45
N SER A 132 -2.97 11.99 -1.57
CA SER A 132 -3.03 13.37 -1.06
C SER A 132 -3.16 13.52 0.46
N THR A 133 -3.32 12.44 1.22
CA THR A 133 -3.48 12.49 2.70
C THR A 133 -2.37 11.73 3.42
N PRO A 134 -1.11 12.21 3.38
CA PRO A 134 0.03 11.50 3.96
C PRO A 134 -0.04 11.41 5.50
N ASP A 135 -0.72 12.33 6.18
CA ASP A 135 -0.86 12.27 7.65
C ASP A 135 -1.79 11.15 8.14
N THR A 136 -2.50 10.49 7.22
CA THR A 136 -3.47 9.43 7.54
C THR A 136 -2.95 8.01 7.31
N ARG A 137 -1.68 7.84 6.92
CA ARG A 137 -1.06 6.53 6.68
C ARG A 137 0.07 6.26 7.67
N ILE A 138 0.27 5.01 8.04
CA ILE A 138 1.46 4.59 8.78
C ILE A 138 2.53 4.21 7.77
N THR A 139 3.77 4.66 7.98
CA THR A 139 4.91 4.35 7.11
C THR A 139 5.97 3.53 7.84
N ILE A 140 6.79 2.79 7.09
CA ILE A 140 7.92 2.03 7.67
C ILE A 140 8.99 2.93 8.31
N HIS A 141 8.99 4.23 7.98
CA HIS A 141 9.91 5.23 8.50
C HIS A 141 9.31 6.04 9.66
N ASP A 142 8.08 5.73 10.09
CA ASP A 142 7.46 6.42 11.22
C ASP A 142 8.27 6.17 12.49
N SER A 143 8.54 7.24 13.24
CA SER A 143 9.10 7.12 14.58
C SER A 143 8.06 6.52 15.53
N HIS A 144 8.52 5.97 16.66
CA HIS A 144 7.61 5.47 17.70
C HIS A 144 6.62 6.57 18.17
N HIS A 145 7.06 7.83 18.26
CA HIS A 145 6.18 8.95 18.60
C HIS A 145 5.05 9.14 17.59
N GLU A 146 5.38 9.16 16.28
CA GLU A 146 4.38 9.32 15.23
C GLU A 146 3.42 8.14 15.17
N LEU A 147 3.94 6.92 15.37
CA LEU A 147 3.12 5.72 15.43
C LEU A 147 2.10 5.77 16.59
N VAL A 148 2.54 6.16 17.79
CA VAL A 148 1.68 6.35 18.96
C VAL A 148 0.59 7.39 18.65
N ARG A 149 0.97 8.53 18.06
CA ARG A 149 0.03 9.59 17.69
C ARG A 149 -1.02 9.08 16.70
N ARG A 150 -0.60 8.42 15.61
CA ARG A 150 -1.48 7.93 14.54
C ARG A 150 -2.45 6.85 15.05
N ILE A 151 -1.95 5.86 15.81
CA ILE A 151 -2.79 4.76 16.32
C ILE A 151 -3.80 5.27 17.37
N LYS A 152 -3.41 6.19 18.25
CA LYS A 152 -4.35 6.82 19.20
C LYS A 152 -5.50 7.52 18.49
N GLN A 153 -5.22 8.17 17.36
CA GLN A 153 -6.21 8.89 16.55
C GLN A 153 -7.00 8.02 15.58
N MET A 154 -6.73 6.70 15.50
CA MET A 154 -7.44 5.82 14.58
C MET A 154 -8.95 5.80 14.82
N TYR A 155 -9.71 5.75 13.73
CA TYR A 155 -11.16 5.59 13.76
C TYR A 155 -11.51 4.15 14.18
N ALA A 156 -12.00 4.02 15.41
CA ALA A 156 -12.36 2.75 16.02
C ALA A 156 -13.62 2.93 16.87
N PRO A 157 -14.81 2.99 16.24
CA PRO A 157 -16.06 3.07 16.98
C PRO A 157 -16.29 1.78 17.78
N PRO A 158 -16.96 1.84 18.95
CA PRO A 158 -17.40 0.68 19.71
C PRO A 158 -18.12 -0.38 18.85
N GLY A 159 -18.05 -1.66 19.25
CA GLY A 159 -18.60 -2.77 18.47
C GLY A 159 -20.11 -2.71 18.22
N ASP A 160 -20.85 -2.01 19.07
CA ASP A 160 -22.29 -1.78 18.98
C ASP A 160 -22.67 -0.54 18.14
N HIS A 161 -21.69 0.28 17.72
CA HIS A 161 -21.92 1.47 16.92
C HIS A 161 -22.00 1.15 15.41
N THR A 162 -22.95 1.80 14.73
CA THR A 162 -23.03 1.74 13.26
C THR A 162 -21.88 2.54 12.64
N LEU A 163 -21.17 1.93 11.69
CA LEU A 163 -20.10 2.58 10.94
C LEU A 163 -20.65 3.70 10.05
N ALA A 164 -19.88 4.79 9.90
CA ALA A 164 -20.23 5.82 8.94
C ALA A 164 -20.19 5.26 7.52
N GLN A 165 -21.07 5.75 6.64
CA GLN A 165 -21.15 5.25 5.26
C GLN A 165 -19.80 5.39 4.55
N GLY A 166 -19.31 4.27 3.99
CA GLY A 166 -18.01 4.22 3.32
C GLY A 166 -16.82 4.37 4.27
N SER A 167 -16.99 4.01 5.54
CA SER A 167 -15.90 3.86 6.50
C SER A 167 -15.83 2.44 7.06
N VAL A 168 -14.66 2.07 7.54
CA VAL A 168 -14.38 0.81 8.25
C VAL A 168 -13.76 1.10 9.60
N ASN A 169 -13.79 0.15 10.53
CA ASN A 169 -13.01 0.26 11.76
C ASN A 169 -11.52 0.12 11.41
N ALA A 170 -10.78 1.23 11.43
CA ALA A 170 -9.38 1.28 11.01
C ALA A 170 -8.49 0.37 11.88
N VAL A 171 -8.81 0.22 13.17
CA VAL A 171 -8.02 -0.64 14.06
C VAL A 171 -8.19 -2.12 13.67
N LEU A 172 -9.41 -2.56 13.37
CA LEU A 172 -9.67 -3.93 12.94
C LEU A 172 -9.03 -4.22 11.57
N GLU A 173 -9.10 -3.30 10.62
CA GLU A 173 -8.42 -3.44 9.32
C GLU A 173 -6.90 -3.61 9.49
N TYR A 174 -6.28 -2.86 10.40
CA TYR A 174 -4.85 -3.00 10.66
C TYR A 174 -4.52 -4.33 11.35
N PHE A 175 -5.37 -4.83 12.25
CA PHE A 175 -5.20 -6.19 12.76
C PHE A 175 -5.24 -7.21 11.63
N ARG A 176 -6.25 -7.12 10.76
CA ARG A 176 -6.47 -8.05 9.64
C ARG A 176 -5.29 -8.11 8.66
N TRP A 177 -4.77 -6.95 8.26
CA TRP A 177 -3.79 -6.88 7.16
C TRP A 177 -2.35 -6.63 7.62
N SER A 178 -2.14 -6.04 8.81
CA SER A 178 -0.81 -5.64 9.30
C SER A 178 -0.32 -6.40 10.52
N VAL A 179 -1.18 -7.18 11.20
CA VAL A 179 -0.79 -7.99 12.37
C VAL A 179 -0.94 -9.47 12.09
N PHE A 180 -2.17 -9.95 11.88
CA PHE A 180 -2.47 -11.38 11.74
C PHE A 180 -1.78 -12.11 10.58
N PRO A 181 -1.43 -11.47 9.44
CA PRO A 181 -0.71 -12.17 8.38
C PRO A 181 0.73 -12.56 8.72
N TRP A 182 1.30 -12.05 9.83
CA TRP A 182 2.72 -12.21 10.16
C TRP A 182 2.96 -12.66 11.60
N VAL A 183 1.93 -12.70 12.44
CA VAL A 183 2.07 -13.07 13.85
C VAL A 183 1.82 -14.57 13.99
N ASP A 184 2.81 -15.28 14.54
CA ASP A 184 2.66 -16.71 14.87
C ASP A 184 2.07 -16.89 16.27
N ASP A 185 2.39 -15.97 17.18
CA ASP A 185 1.93 -15.98 18.57
C ASP A 185 0.57 -15.30 18.74
N ALA A 186 -0.12 -15.67 19.82
CA ALA A 186 -1.39 -15.06 20.15
C ALA A 186 -1.24 -13.58 20.52
N VAL A 187 -2.07 -12.72 19.94
CA VAL A 187 -2.09 -11.28 20.20
C VAL A 187 -2.73 -11.02 21.58
N PRO A 188 -2.00 -10.43 22.54
CA PRO A 188 -2.55 -10.10 23.85
C PRO A 188 -3.36 -8.80 23.79
N VAL A 189 -4.62 -8.85 24.26
CA VAL A 189 -5.49 -7.66 24.35
C VAL A 189 -6.16 -7.63 25.72
N HIS A 190 -6.15 -6.46 26.36
CA HIS A 190 -6.86 -6.28 27.63
C HIS A 190 -8.38 -6.35 27.42
N LEU A 191 -9.09 -7.03 28.32
CA LEU A 191 -10.53 -7.24 28.25
C LEU A 191 -11.28 -6.28 29.17
N THR A 192 -12.49 -5.91 28.77
CA THR A 192 -13.39 -5.04 29.56
C THR A 192 -13.71 -5.65 30.93
N GLY A 193 -13.81 -6.98 31.00
CA GLY A 193 -14.03 -7.73 32.25
C GLY A 193 -12.79 -7.86 33.14
N GLY A 194 -11.65 -7.30 32.73
CA GLY A 194 -10.35 -7.45 33.38
C GLY A 194 -9.53 -8.63 32.83
N GLY A 195 -8.21 -8.50 32.93
CA GLY A 195 -7.27 -9.50 32.42
C GLY A 195 -6.99 -9.37 30.93
N TYR A 196 -6.29 -10.38 30.37
CA TYR A 196 -5.90 -10.42 28.96
C TYR A 196 -6.57 -11.58 28.23
N GLY A 197 -7.12 -11.30 27.06
CA GLY A 197 -7.45 -12.28 26.04
C GLY A 197 -6.27 -12.46 25.10
N PHE A 198 -6.06 -13.69 24.63
CA PHE A 198 -5.00 -14.06 23.69
C PHE A 198 -5.66 -14.55 22.41
N PHE A 199 -5.52 -13.80 21.33
CA PHE A 199 -6.21 -14.04 20.07
C PHE A 199 -5.25 -14.64 19.04
N THR A 200 -5.58 -15.82 18.52
CA THR A 200 -4.76 -16.52 17.51
C THR A 200 -5.23 -16.26 16.09
N SER A 201 -6.43 -15.69 15.93
CA SER A 201 -7.02 -15.36 14.62
C SER A 201 -7.65 -13.97 14.63
N TYR A 202 -7.77 -13.37 13.45
CA TYR A 202 -8.47 -12.10 13.26
C TYR A 202 -9.95 -12.24 13.61
N GLU A 203 -10.55 -13.35 13.20
CA GLU A 203 -11.96 -13.65 13.37
C GLU A 203 -12.35 -13.69 14.86
N ASP A 204 -11.51 -14.27 15.72
CA ASP A 204 -11.74 -14.30 17.17
C ASP A 204 -11.66 -12.91 17.79
N LEU A 205 -10.69 -12.09 17.34
CA LEU A 205 -10.51 -10.73 17.83
C LEU A 205 -11.68 -9.84 17.40
N GLU A 206 -12.10 -9.95 16.13
CA GLU A 206 -13.25 -9.24 15.58
C GLU A 206 -14.54 -9.60 16.32
N ALA A 207 -14.79 -10.89 16.56
CA ALA A 207 -15.96 -11.35 17.31
C ALA A 207 -15.97 -10.83 18.76
N ALA A 208 -14.81 -10.83 19.43
CA ALA A 208 -14.69 -10.28 20.78
C ALA A 208 -14.88 -8.75 20.83
N TYR A 209 -14.40 -8.03 19.81
CA TYR A 209 -14.62 -6.59 19.66
C TYR A 209 -16.10 -6.28 19.42
N ALA A 210 -16.75 -6.99 18.50
CA ALA A 210 -18.17 -6.83 18.18
C ALA A 210 -19.07 -7.13 19.40
N ALA A 211 -18.69 -8.10 20.23
CA ALA A 211 -19.38 -8.43 21.47
C ALA A 211 -19.11 -7.43 22.62
N GLY A 212 -18.34 -6.36 22.40
CA GLY A 212 -18.01 -5.37 23.42
C GLY A 212 -17.06 -5.88 24.51
N ARG A 213 -16.41 -7.05 24.30
CA ARG A 213 -15.43 -7.60 25.26
C ARG A 213 -14.11 -6.84 25.22
N ILE A 214 -13.78 -6.22 24.08
CA ILE A 214 -12.58 -5.41 23.88
C ILE A 214 -13.01 -3.94 23.73
N GLN A 215 -12.45 -3.04 24.53
CA GLN A 215 -12.65 -1.60 24.35
C GLN A 215 -11.81 -1.07 23.19
N PRO A 216 -12.26 -0.04 22.46
CA PRO A 216 -11.46 0.57 21.39
C PRO A 216 -10.07 1.06 21.84
N SER A 217 -9.94 1.55 23.07
CA SER A 217 -8.64 1.96 23.65
C SER A 217 -7.69 0.79 23.85
N ASP A 218 -8.22 -0.36 24.26
CA ASP A 218 -7.43 -1.56 24.53
C ASP A 218 -6.97 -2.20 23.21
N ALA A 219 -7.86 -2.25 22.21
CA ALA A 219 -7.53 -2.66 20.85
C ALA A 219 -6.42 -1.78 20.24
N LYS A 220 -6.50 -0.44 20.40
CA LYS A 220 -5.44 0.49 19.95
C LYS A 220 -4.10 0.24 20.65
N THR A 221 -4.14 -0.08 21.95
CA THR A 221 -2.93 -0.36 22.74
C THR A 221 -2.27 -1.65 22.29
N ALA A 222 -3.04 -2.71 22.09
CA ALA A 222 -2.56 -3.97 21.52
C ALA A 222 -2.02 -3.78 20.10
N LEU A 223 -2.73 -3.02 19.25
CA LEU A 223 -2.28 -2.74 17.89
C LEU A 223 -0.94 -2.00 17.88
N LEU A 224 -0.79 -0.99 18.75
CA LEU A 224 0.45 -0.24 18.90
C LEU A 224 1.61 -1.17 19.29
N LEU A 225 1.40 -2.10 20.22
CA LEU A 225 2.42 -3.07 20.62
C LEU A 225 2.89 -3.91 19.43
N MET A 226 1.94 -4.52 18.71
CA MET A 226 2.24 -5.42 17.59
C MET A 226 2.92 -4.69 16.44
N VAL A 227 2.37 -3.54 16.03
CA VAL A 227 2.92 -2.76 14.92
C VAL A 227 4.26 -2.13 15.29
N SER A 228 4.45 -1.68 16.53
CA SER A 228 5.75 -1.15 17.00
C SER A 228 6.84 -2.22 16.92
N ALA A 229 6.55 -3.43 17.41
CA ALA A 229 7.50 -4.54 17.36
C ALA A 229 7.89 -4.86 15.90
N ARG A 230 6.88 -4.95 15.02
CA ARG A 230 7.13 -5.20 13.59
C ARG A 230 7.96 -4.10 12.93
N LEU A 231 7.63 -2.83 13.20
CA LEU A 231 8.38 -1.68 12.65
C LEU A 231 9.81 -1.63 13.15
N GLN A 232 10.06 -1.93 14.42
CA GLN A 232 11.42 -2.03 14.96
C GLN A 232 12.24 -3.10 14.24
N THR A 233 11.67 -4.29 14.00
CA THR A 233 12.33 -5.35 13.23
C THR A 233 12.65 -4.88 11.80
N ILE A 234 11.70 -4.20 11.14
CA ILE A 234 11.90 -3.67 9.79
C ILE A 234 13.03 -2.64 9.78
N GLN A 235 12.96 -1.64 10.66
CA GLN A 235 13.92 -0.53 10.73
C GLN A 235 15.33 -0.98 11.10
N ALA A 236 15.48 -2.06 11.86
CA ALA A 236 16.78 -2.64 12.18
C ALA A 236 17.49 -3.28 10.97
N HIS A 237 16.73 -3.70 9.96
CA HIS A 237 17.26 -4.35 8.75
C HIS A 237 17.31 -3.40 7.55
N LEU A 238 16.60 -2.28 7.58
CA LEU A 238 16.64 -1.31 6.50
C LEU A 238 18.00 -0.59 6.45
N PRO A 239 18.57 -0.35 5.26
CA PRO A 239 19.69 0.57 5.14
C PRO A 239 19.26 1.95 5.65
N GLY A 240 20.16 2.62 6.38
CA GLY A 240 19.91 3.97 6.90
C GLY A 240 19.50 4.96 5.80
N PRO A 241 18.78 6.04 6.15
CA PRO A 241 18.27 7.02 5.19
C PRO A 241 19.35 7.72 4.36
#